data_AF-A0A7W1YDU4-F1
#
_entry.id   AF-A0A7W1YDU4-F1
#
_cell.length_a   1.000
_cell.length_b   1.000
_cell.length_c   1.000
_cell.angle_alpha   90.00
_cell.angle_beta   90.00
_cell.angle_gamma   90.00
#
_symmetry.space_group_name_H-M   'P 1'
#
loop_
_entity.id
_entity.type
_entity.pdbx_description
1 polymer ?
#
loop_
_entity_poly.entity_id
_entity_poly.type
_entity_poly.pdbx_seq_one_letter_code
_entity_poly.pdbx_strand_id
1 'polypeptide(L)'
;DLCSLQPIMKKEPSPEKQLLLMQQAYEKMHQALLKTHRPIVYSLCQYGKDDVWKWGPKVGGNLWRTTGDVSDNYARMSEIGFSQAGLSKYAAPGHWNDPDMLEVGNGHMSVDEYRTHMSLWAILAAPLLAGNDLSKMDDTTKSILMNKEVIAVDQDRMGKQGDRVNATGEFEIWMKPLSGGAKAIALFNRSEHAHDITVQLASVGFPGSTHARDLWLHKDLGILRSSYTATVPAHGVVMLRLSK
;
A
#
# COMPACT_ATOMS: atom_id res chain seq x y z
N ASP A 1 -1.22 -14.79 -18.63
CA ASP A 1 -0.56 -14.40 -17.36
C ASP A 1 0.88 -14.89 -17.36
N LEU A 2 1.67 -14.52 -16.34
CA LEU A 2 3.04 -15.01 -16.17
C LEU A 2 3.09 -16.54 -16.09
N CYS A 3 2.15 -17.18 -15.39
CA CYS A 3 2.11 -18.63 -15.18
C CYS A 3 2.13 -19.40 -16.51
N SER A 4 1.36 -18.94 -17.49
CA SER A 4 1.32 -19.51 -18.84
C SER A 4 2.59 -19.24 -19.65
N LEU A 5 3.29 -18.14 -19.35
CA LEU A 5 4.50 -17.72 -20.08
C LEU A 5 5.78 -18.37 -19.52
N GLN A 6 5.79 -18.74 -18.23
CA GLN A 6 6.97 -19.29 -17.55
C GLN A 6 7.61 -20.48 -18.28
N PRO A 7 6.87 -21.50 -18.80
CA PRO A 7 7.49 -22.61 -19.51
C PRO A 7 8.22 -22.19 -20.80
N ILE A 8 7.80 -21.09 -21.42
CA ILE A 8 8.45 -20.54 -22.62
C ILE A 8 9.69 -19.76 -22.21
N MET A 9 9.59 -18.89 -21.20
CA MET A 9 10.73 -18.12 -20.68
C MET A 9 11.85 -19.02 -20.17
N LYS A 10 11.53 -20.12 -19.47
CA LYS A 10 12.53 -21.06 -18.93
C LYS A 10 13.39 -21.75 -19.99
N LYS A 11 12.95 -21.75 -21.27
CA LYS A 11 13.74 -22.29 -22.38
C LYS A 11 14.81 -21.31 -22.89
N GLU A 12 14.68 -20.03 -22.56
CA GLU A 12 15.64 -18.99 -22.93
C GLU A 12 16.68 -18.83 -21.81
N PRO A 13 17.95 -19.18 -22.03
CA PRO A 13 18.97 -19.13 -20.97
C PRO A 13 19.39 -17.70 -20.58
N SER A 14 19.16 -16.69 -21.42
CA SER A 14 19.53 -15.30 -21.11
C SER A 14 18.45 -14.60 -20.27
N PRO A 15 18.76 -14.11 -19.06
CA PRO A 15 17.79 -13.35 -18.24
C PRO A 15 17.27 -12.10 -18.96
N GLU A 16 18.11 -11.40 -19.71
CA GLU A 16 17.72 -10.22 -20.51
C GLU A 16 16.68 -10.58 -21.58
N LYS A 17 16.88 -11.71 -22.27
CA LYS A 17 15.92 -12.19 -23.26
C LYS A 17 14.64 -12.72 -22.60
N GLN A 18 14.73 -13.32 -21.41
CA GLN A 18 13.52 -13.68 -20.63
C GLN A 18 12.70 -12.43 -20.30
N LEU A 19 13.33 -11.38 -19.80
CA LEU A 19 12.67 -10.09 -19.52
C LEU A 19 12.03 -9.52 -20.79
N LEU A 20 12.75 -9.53 -21.92
CA LEU A 20 12.21 -9.07 -23.19
C LEU A 20 10.98 -9.87 -23.64
N LEU A 21 11.02 -11.20 -23.52
CA LEU A 21 9.87 -12.07 -23.81
C LEU A 21 8.66 -11.74 -22.92
N MET A 22 8.90 -11.46 -21.63
CA MET A 22 7.85 -11.04 -20.70
C MET A 22 7.25 -9.70 -21.12
N GLN A 23 8.07 -8.68 -21.36
CA GLN A 23 7.61 -7.37 -21.80
C GLN A 23 6.81 -7.44 -23.10
N GLN A 24 7.28 -8.22 -24.08
CA GLN A 24 6.57 -8.43 -25.35
C GLN A 24 5.22 -9.12 -25.17
N ALA A 25 5.10 -10.07 -24.24
CA ALA A 25 3.84 -10.74 -23.95
C ALA A 25 2.81 -9.78 -23.31
N TYR A 26 3.24 -8.94 -22.36
CA TYR A 26 2.38 -7.91 -21.76
C TYR A 26 1.97 -6.84 -22.77
N GLU A 27 2.92 -6.37 -23.60
CA GLU A 27 2.63 -5.41 -24.67
C GLU A 27 1.63 -5.97 -25.69
N LYS A 28 1.77 -7.24 -26.09
CA LYS A 28 0.83 -7.89 -27.01
C LYS A 28 -0.61 -7.87 -26.47
N MET A 29 -0.78 -8.09 -25.16
CA MET A 29 -2.09 -8.01 -24.52
C MET A 29 -2.60 -6.57 -24.45
N HIS A 30 -1.75 -5.61 -24.09
CA HIS A 30 -2.13 -4.19 -24.10
C HIS A 30 -2.66 -3.75 -25.48
N GLN A 31 -1.97 -4.11 -26.55
CA GLN A 31 -2.42 -3.84 -27.92
C GLN A 31 -3.75 -4.52 -28.27
N ALA A 32 -4.02 -5.70 -27.71
CA ALA A 32 -5.31 -6.37 -27.87
C ALA A 32 -6.44 -5.61 -27.14
N LEU A 33 -6.18 -5.11 -25.93
CA LEU A 33 -7.14 -4.29 -25.17
C LEU A 33 -7.49 -2.99 -25.91
N LEU A 34 -6.49 -2.29 -26.46
CA LEU A 34 -6.71 -1.05 -27.22
C LEU A 34 -7.61 -1.27 -28.45
N LYS A 35 -7.44 -2.40 -29.16
CA LYS A 35 -8.25 -2.76 -30.34
C LYS A 35 -9.73 -2.99 -30.03
N THR A 36 -10.10 -3.17 -28.76
CA THR A 36 -11.51 -3.28 -28.37
C THR A 36 -12.23 -1.94 -28.38
N HIS A 37 -11.51 -0.82 -28.42
CA HIS A 37 -12.02 0.54 -28.25
C HIS A 37 -12.79 0.77 -26.94
N ARG A 38 -12.58 -0.10 -25.93
CA ARG A 38 -13.12 0.06 -24.58
C ARG A 38 -11.99 0.47 -23.62
N PRO A 39 -12.21 1.45 -22.73
CA PRO A 39 -11.26 1.76 -21.67
C PRO A 39 -11.26 0.62 -20.65
N ILE A 40 -10.22 -0.22 -20.68
CA ILE A 40 -10.05 -1.37 -19.79
C ILE A 40 -8.78 -1.16 -18.96
N VAL A 41 -8.92 -1.20 -17.64
CA VAL A 41 -7.79 -1.17 -16.72
C VAL A 41 -6.93 -2.41 -16.94
N TYR A 42 -5.63 -2.22 -17.13
CA TYR A 42 -4.69 -3.32 -17.31
C TYR A 42 -3.85 -3.55 -16.04
N SER A 43 -4.25 -4.56 -15.25
CA SER A 43 -3.53 -5.01 -14.07
C SER A 43 -2.56 -6.15 -14.42
N LEU A 44 -1.28 -5.98 -14.09
CA LEU A 44 -0.23 -6.95 -14.35
C LEU A 44 -0.02 -7.85 -13.13
N CYS A 45 -0.17 -9.16 -13.30
CA CYS A 45 0.14 -10.14 -12.25
C CYS A 45 1.33 -11.02 -12.69
N GLN A 46 2.55 -10.58 -12.39
CA GLN A 46 3.81 -11.32 -12.58
C GLN A 46 4.64 -11.43 -11.27
N TYR A 47 4.01 -11.17 -10.13
CA TYR A 47 4.59 -11.31 -8.79
C TYR A 47 5.86 -10.48 -8.51
N GLY A 48 6.00 -9.27 -9.06
CA GLY A 48 7.19 -8.42 -8.86
C GLY A 48 8.41 -8.83 -9.66
N LYS A 49 8.35 -9.94 -10.40
CA LYS A 49 9.44 -10.46 -11.24
C LYS A 49 10.06 -9.39 -12.16
N ASP A 50 11.39 -9.35 -12.13
CA ASP A 50 12.25 -8.45 -12.91
C ASP A 50 11.90 -6.97 -12.73
N ASP A 51 11.61 -6.56 -11.49
CA ASP A 51 11.34 -5.18 -11.10
C ASP A 51 10.28 -4.50 -11.98
N VAL A 52 9.09 -5.09 -12.08
CA VAL A 52 8.01 -4.61 -12.97
C VAL A 52 7.68 -3.13 -12.84
N TRP A 53 7.87 -2.52 -11.68
CA TRP A 53 7.73 -1.09 -11.50
C TRP A 53 8.64 -0.25 -12.44
N LYS A 54 9.72 -0.81 -12.99
CA LYS A 54 10.61 -0.15 -13.96
C LYS A 54 10.13 -0.22 -15.41
N TRP A 55 9.23 -1.15 -15.75
CA TRP A 55 8.82 -1.42 -17.13
C TRP A 55 7.32 -1.59 -17.36
N GLY A 56 6.53 -1.85 -16.33
CA GLY A 56 5.07 -2.00 -16.36
C GLY A 56 4.36 -0.84 -17.09
N PRO A 57 4.70 0.44 -16.80
CA PRO A 57 4.15 1.57 -17.55
C PRO A 57 4.44 1.51 -19.06
N LYS A 58 5.62 1.02 -19.45
CA LYS A 58 6.05 0.97 -20.87
C LYS A 58 5.28 -0.04 -21.70
N VAL A 59 4.65 -1.02 -21.04
CA VAL A 59 3.81 -2.04 -21.69
C VAL A 59 2.31 -1.78 -21.48
N GLY A 60 1.95 -0.54 -21.11
CA GLY A 60 0.57 -0.10 -20.95
C GLY A 60 -0.11 -0.52 -19.65
N GLY A 61 0.67 -0.92 -18.62
CA GLY A 61 0.14 -1.31 -17.32
C GLY A 61 -0.36 -0.15 -16.47
N ASN A 62 -1.56 -0.30 -15.90
CA ASN A 62 -2.12 0.66 -14.96
C ASN A 62 -1.76 0.36 -13.51
N LEU A 63 -1.53 -0.91 -13.20
CA LEU A 63 -1.07 -1.38 -11.90
C LEU A 63 -0.35 -2.71 -12.09
N TRP A 64 0.55 -3.06 -11.16
CA TRP A 64 1.34 -4.28 -11.25
C TRP A 64 1.65 -4.87 -9.87
N ARG A 65 1.50 -6.18 -9.76
CA ARG A 65 1.89 -6.92 -8.57
C ARG A 65 3.37 -6.75 -8.29
N THR A 66 3.73 -6.38 -7.07
CA THR A 66 5.14 -6.18 -6.67
C THR A 66 5.72 -7.36 -5.88
N THR A 67 4.87 -8.31 -5.47
CA THR A 67 5.24 -9.47 -4.65
C THR A 67 4.48 -10.72 -5.09
N GLY A 68 4.88 -11.89 -4.56
CA GLY A 68 4.01 -13.07 -4.53
C GLY A 68 2.73 -12.84 -3.72
N ASP A 69 1.87 -13.85 -3.66
CA ASP A 69 0.51 -13.69 -3.11
C ASP A 69 0.50 -13.39 -1.62
N VAL A 70 -0.41 -12.53 -1.21
CA VAL A 70 -0.77 -12.34 0.20
C VAL A 70 -1.59 -13.54 0.68
N SER A 71 -1.61 -13.71 1.99
CA SER A 71 -2.53 -14.61 2.65
C SER A 71 -3.02 -13.94 3.93
N ASP A 72 -4.18 -14.39 4.44
CA ASP A 72 -4.74 -13.97 5.72
C ASP A 72 -3.89 -14.46 6.89
N ASN A 73 -2.71 -13.87 7.02
CA ASN A 73 -1.68 -14.17 8.00
C ASN A 73 -0.81 -12.93 8.19
N TYR A 74 -0.70 -12.46 9.42
CA TYR A 74 -0.03 -11.19 9.69
C TYR A 74 1.43 -11.17 9.24
N ALA A 75 2.20 -12.24 9.47
CA ALA A 75 3.60 -12.28 9.06
C ALA A 75 3.73 -12.13 7.54
N ARG A 76 2.86 -12.78 6.75
CA ARG A 76 2.85 -12.66 5.30
C ARG A 76 2.41 -11.28 4.82
N MET A 77 1.33 -10.73 5.38
CA MET A 77 0.86 -9.38 5.07
C MET A 77 1.91 -8.31 5.42
N SER A 78 2.56 -8.45 6.57
CA SER A 78 3.65 -7.59 7.05
C SER A 78 4.85 -7.62 6.09
N GLU A 79 5.30 -8.81 5.69
CA GLU A 79 6.38 -8.96 4.71
C GLU A 79 6.06 -8.23 3.38
N ILE A 80 4.87 -8.46 2.84
CA ILE A 80 4.45 -7.86 1.56
C ILE A 80 4.33 -6.34 1.66
N GLY A 81 3.59 -5.84 2.66
CA GLY A 81 3.31 -4.42 2.79
C GLY A 81 4.57 -3.61 3.10
N PHE A 82 5.37 -4.04 4.08
CA PHE A 82 6.55 -3.27 4.51
C PHE A 82 7.73 -3.41 3.53
N SER A 83 7.78 -4.43 2.67
CA SER A 83 8.79 -4.53 1.60
C SER A 83 8.63 -3.50 0.48
N GLN A 84 7.51 -2.76 0.44
CA GLN A 84 7.26 -1.72 -0.57
C GLN A 84 8.09 -0.44 -0.37
N ALA A 85 8.87 -0.33 0.70
CA ALA A 85 9.70 0.84 0.99
C ALA A 85 10.65 1.16 -0.18
N GLY A 86 10.70 2.42 -0.59
CA GLY A 86 11.51 2.88 -1.72
C GLY A 86 10.90 2.69 -3.11
N LEU A 87 9.72 2.06 -3.22
CA LEU A 87 8.99 1.92 -4.49
C LEU A 87 8.09 3.13 -4.81
N SER A 88 7.97 4.08 -3.88
CA SER A 88 7.13 5.29 -4.01
C SER A 88 7.39 6.10 -5.27
N LYS A 89 8.64 6.13 -5.75
CA LYS A 89 9.06 6.84 -6.97
C LYS A 89 8.53 6.25 -8.28
N TYR A 90 7.99 5.04 -8.27
CA TYR A 90 7.46 4.37 -9.46
C TYR A 90 5.93 4.41 -9.54
N ALA A 91 5.26 4.76 -8.45
CA ALA A 91 3.81 4.93 -8.43
C ALA A 91 3.44 6.39 -8.72
N ALA A 92 2.42 6.58 -9.55
CA ALA A 92 1.90 7.87 -9.98
C ALA A 92 0.45 7.72 -10.47
N PRO A 93 -0.32 8.80 -10.66
CA PRO A 93 -1.65 8.72 -11.24
C PRO A 93 -1.68 7.88 -12.52
N GLY A 94 -2.48 6.80 -12.50
CA GLY A 94 -2.63 5.86 -13.61
C GLY A 94 -1.65 4.69 -13.61
N HIS A 95 -0.74 4.61 -12.63
CA HIS A 95 0.36 3.65 -12.53
C HIS A 95 0.65 3.30 -11.06
N TRP A 96 0.18 2.15 -10.59
CA TRP A 96 0.22 1.81 -9.15
C TRP A 96 1.01 0.54 -8.84
N ASN A 97 1.78 0.57 -7.76
CA ASN A 97 2.32 -0.64 -7.17
C ASN A 97 1.18 -1.39 -6.48
N ASP A 98 1.05 -2.69 -6.77
CA ASP A 98 0.01 -3.56 -6.23
C ASP A 98 0.64 -4.58 -5.28
N PRO A 99 0.57 -4.35 -3.96
CA PRO A 99 0.97 -5.32 -2.94
C PRO A 99 -0.08 -6.43 -2.72
N ASP A 100 -0.98 -6.67 -3.68
CA ASP A 100 -2.04 -7.68 -3.64
C ASP A 100 -3.32 -7.25 -2.89
N MET A 101 -4.34 -8.11 -2.92
CA MET A 101 -5.69 -7.85 -2.40
C MET A 101 -5.73 -7.68 -0.87
N LEU A 102 -6.82 -7.09 -0.38
CA LEU A 102 -7.09 -6.94 1.05
C LEU A 102 -7.67 -8.23 1.65
N GLU A 103 -7.05 -8.73 2.73
CA GLU A 103 -7.51 -9.91 3.48
C GLU A 103 -8.49 -9.58 4.62
N VAL A 104 -8.91 -8.31 4.73
CA VAL A 104 -9.74 -7.81 5.82
C VAL A 104 -11.06 -8.58 5.93
N GLY A 105 -11.25 -9.24 7.07
CA GLY A 105 -12.47 -9.99 7.39
C GLY A 105 -12.46 -11.46 6.96
N ASN A 106 -11.31 -12.02 6.57
CA ASN A 106 -11.18 -13.45 6.25
C ASN A 106 -10.98 -14.34 7.49
N GLY A 107 -10.69 -13.76 8.65
CA GLY A 107 -10.86 -14.37 9.98
C GLY A 107 -9.59 -14.89 10.65
N HIS A 108 -8.42 -14.78 10.03
CA HIS A 108 -7.15 -15.30 10.55
C HIS A 108 -6.17 -14.23 11.04
N MET A 109 -6.53 -12.94 10.95
CA MET A 109 -5.81 -11.84 11.59
C MET A 109 -6.68 -11.13 12.63
N SER A 110 -6.05 -10.48 13.59
CA SER A 110 -6.71 -9.66 14.60
C SER A 110 -7.26 -8.36 13.99
N VAL A 111 -8.13 -7.67 14.74
CA VAL A 111 -8.69 -6.38 14.32
C VAL A 111 -7.59 -5.33 14.11
N ASP A 112 -6.58 -5.31 14.98
CA ASP A 112 -5.47 -4.36 14.87
C ASP A 112 -4.54 -4.70 13.70
N GLU A 113 -4.34 -5.99 13.41
CA GLU A 113 -3.62 -6.44 12.21
C GLU A 113 -4.34 -6.04 10.92
N TYR A 114 -5.68 -6.16 10.87
CA TYR A 114 -6.47 -5.69 9.74
C TYR A 114 -6.46 -4.16 9.59
N ARG A 115 -6.44 -3.40 10.70
CA ARG A 115 -6.26 -1.95 10.65
C ARG A 115 -4.87 -1.57 10.11
N THR A 116 -3.83 -2.29 10.53
CA THR A 116 -2.47 -2.15 10.00
C THR A 116 -2.46 -2.40 8.50
N HIS A 117 -3.07 -3.50 8.04
CA HIS A 117 -3.18 -3.85 6.63
C HIS A 117 -3.86 -2.74 5.81
N MET A 118 -5.06 -2.29 6.22
CA MET A 118 -5.80 -1.24 5.53
C MET A 118 -5.03 0.09 5.50
N SER A 119 -4.40 0.47 6.63
CA SER A 119 -3.65 1.72 6.74
C SER A 119 -2.40 1.72 5.85
N LEU A 120 -1.67 0.60 5.82
CA LEU A 120 -0.46 0.47 5.02
C LEU A 120 -0.79 0.52 3.52
N TRP A 121 -1.84 -0.18 3.07
CA TRP A 121 -2.29 -0.10 1.68
C TRP A 121 -2.72 1.32 1.29
N ALA A 122 -3.45 2.02 2.15
CA ALA A 122 -3.85 3.41 1.90
C ALA A 122 -2.67 4.39 1.83
N ILE A 123 -1.68 4.23 2.73
CA ILE A 123 -0.41 4.98 2.67
C ILE A 123 0.32 4.70 1.36
N LEU A 124 0.32 3.44 0.91
CA LEU A 124 1.00 3.02 -0.32
C LEU A 124 0.31 3.50 -1.60
N ALA A 125 -0.91 4.05 -1.53
CA ALA A 125 -1.76 4.28 -2.71
C ALA A 125 -1.98 2.98 -3.50
N ALA A 126 -2.12 1.86 -2.78
CA ALA A 126 -2.31 0.54 -3.35
C ALA A 126 -3.77 0.35 -3.82
N PRO A 127 -4.02 -0.55 -4.77
CA PRO A 127 -5.39 -0.97 -5.08
C PRO A 127 -6.10 -1.51 -3.83
N LEU A 128 -7.22 -0.90 -3.46
CA LEU A 128 -8.06 -1.38 -2.35
C LEU A 128 -9.10 -2.38 -2.85
N LEU A 129 -8.63 -3.59 -3.19
CA LEU A 129 -9.47 -4.69 -3.67
C LEU A 129 -9.83 -5.64 -2.51
N ALA A 130 -11.07 -5.60 -2.04
CA ALA A 130 -11.53 -6.48 -0.97
C ALA A 130 -11.54 -7.96 -1.42
N GLY A 131 -10.79 -8.81 -0.70
CA GLY A 131 -10.66 -10.25 -0.97
C GLY A 131 -11.57 -11.14 -0.12
N ASN A 132 -12.54 -10.56 0.60
CA ASN A 132 -13.44 -11.27 1.51
C ASN A 132 -14.86 -11.45 0.94
N ASP A 133 -15.69 -12.24 1.63
CA ASP A 133 -17.13 -12.39 1.29
C ASP A 133 -17.92 -11.16 1.75
N LEU A 134 -18.12 -10.22 0.81
CA LEU A 134 -18.86 -8.97 1.04
C LEU A 134 -20.30 -9.19 1.54
N SER A 135 -20.91 -10.35 1.30
CA SER A 135 -22.28 -10.66 1.74
C SER A 135 -22.37 -10.99 3.23
N LYS A 136 -21.23 -11.26 3.88
CA LYS A 136 -21.15 -11.73 5.28
C LYS A 136 -20.28 -10.84 6.17
N MET A 137 -20.00 -9.61 5.76
CA MET A 137 -19.20 -8.69 6.58
C MET A 137 -19.90 -8.34 7.90
N ASP A 138 -19.21 -8.59 9.00
CA ASP A 138 -19.60 -8.08 10.32
C ASP A 138 -19.32 -6.57 10.45
N ASP A 139 -19.76 -5.96 11.55
CA ASP A 139 -19.63 -4.52 11.73
C ASP A 139 -18.17 -4.08 11.92
N THR A 140 -17.33 -4.96 12.46
CA THR A 140 -15.88 -4.74 12.57
C THR A 140 -15.23 -4.62 11.19
N THR A 141 -15.48 -5.59 10.31
CA THR A 141 -14.98 -5.61 8.92
C THR A 141 -15.45 -4.39 8.15
N LYS A 142 -16.75 -4.05 8.26
CA LYS A 142 -17.30 -2.83 7.65
C LYS A 142 -16.62 -1.57 8.18
N SER A 143 -16.38 -1.47 9.49
CA SER A 143 -15.72 -0.31 10.08
C SER A 143 -14.31 -0.08 9.55
N ILE A 144 -13.60 -1.15 9.17
CA ILE A 144 -12.27 -1.09 8.57
C ILE A 144 -12.36 -0.72 7.09
N LEU A 145 -13.12 -1.50 6.31
CA LEU A 145 -13.21 -1.33 4.86
C LEU A 145 -13.96 -0.07 4.41
N MET A 146 -14.80 0.50 5.28
CA MET A 146 -15.62 1.68 4.97
C MET A 146 -15.16 2.94 5.70
N ASN A 147 -13.97 2.93 6.34
CA ASN A 147 -13.42 4.13 6.96
C ASN A 147 -13.10 5.18 5.88
N LYS A 148 -13.99 6.16 5.75
CA LYS A 148 -13.91 7.23 4.75
C LYS A 148 -12.63 8.07 4.85
N GLU A 149 -12.07 8.21 6.05
CA GLU A 149 -10.87 9.02 6.25
C GLU A 149 -9.61 8.30 5.79
N VAL A 150 -9.52 6.99 6.05
CA VAL A 150 -8.43 6.15 5.55
C VAL A 150 -8.52 5.98 4.03
N ILE A 151 -9.73 5.77 3.49
CA ILE A 151 -9.96 5.74 2.04
C ILE A 151 -9.59 7.09 1.39
N ALA A 152 -9.91 8.22 2.03
CA ALA A 152 -9.54 9.53 1.50
C ALA A 152 -8.02 9.74 1.46
N VAL A 153 -7.26 9.11 2.35
CA VAL A 153 -5.79 9.08 2.24
C VAL A 153 -5.38 8.32 0.99
N ASP A 154 -5.91 7.12 0.76
CA ASP A 154 -5.64 6.31 -0.44
C ASP A 154 -5.94 7.09 -1.73
N GLN A 155 -7.16 7.64 -1.81
CA GLN A 155 -7.73 8.32 -2.97
C GLN A 155 -7.30 9.79 -3.14
N ASP A 156 -6.31 10.27 -2.36
CA ASP A 156 -5.86 11.65 -2.49
C ASP A 156 -5.37 11.95 -3.91
N ARG A 157 -5.89 13.04 -4.48
CA ARG A 157 -5.67 13.45 -5.88
C ARG A 157 -4.22 13.70 -6.27
N MET A 158 -3.31 13.89 -5.29
CA MET A 158 -1.89 13.99 -5.58
C MET A 158 -1.35 12.66 -6.14
N GLY A 159 -2.03 11.55 -5.82
CA GLY A 159 -1.75 10.23 -6.37
C GLY A 159 -0.33 9.75 -6.13
N LYS A 160 0.27 10.15 -5.01
CA LYS A 160 1.61 9.73 -4.61
C LYS A 160 1.51 8.61 -3.59
N GLN A 161 2.22 7.53 -3.85
CA GLN A 161 2.54 6.54 -2.84
C GLN A 161 3.36 7.17 -1.71
N GLY A 162 3.02 6.85 -0.47
CA GLY A 162 3.80 7.16 0.70
C GLY A 162 5.02 6.24 0.84
N ASP A 163 5.94 6.62 1.72
CA ASP A 163 7.16 5.85 1.96
C ASP A 163 7.53 5.86 3.44
N ARG A 164 8.43 4.96 3.80
CA ARG A 164 8.97 4.84 5.14
C ARG A 164 9.90 6.01 5.44
N VAL A 165 9.65 6.69 6.56
CA VAL A 165 10.48 7.82 7.02
C VAL A 165 11.37 7.44 8.20
N ASN A 166 10.98 6.42 8.97
CA ASN A 166 11.79 5.88 10.06
C ASN A 166 11.49 4.40 10.27
N ALA A 167 12.51 3.63 10.63
CA ALA A 167 12.39 2.26 11.10
C ALA A 167 13.37 2.06 12.26
N THR A 168 12.87 1.61 13.42
CA THR A 168 13.68 1.30 14.60
C THR A 168 13.20 -0.02 15.19
N GLY A 169 13.97 -1.09 14.99
CA GLY A 169 13.55 -2.44 15.37
C GLY A 169 12.25 -2.83 14.68
N GLU A 170 11.23 -3.16 15.46
CA GLU A 170 9.90 -3.57 14.99
C GLU A 170 8.92 -2.39 14.81
N PHE A 171 9.39 -1.15 14.99
CA PHE A 171 8.56 0.05 14.85
C PHE A 171 8.88 0.78 13.56
N GLU A 172 7.84 1.10 12.79
CA GLU A 172 7.99 1.84 11.54
C GLU A 172 7.08 3.06 11.49
N ILE A 173 7.61 4.16 10.97
CA ILE A 173 6.83 5.37 10.68
C ILE A 173 6.83 5.56 9.18
N TRP A 174 5.63 5.66 8.61
CA TRP A 174 5.41 5.89 7.19
C TRP A 174 4.68 7.20 6.98
N MET A 175 4.93 7.84 5.84
CA MET A 175 4.33 9.12 5.49
C MET A 175 3.90 9.14 4.01
N LYS A 176 2.66 9.58 3.78
CA LYS A 176 2.14 9.90 2.45
C LYS A 176 1.90 11.40 2.33
N PRO A 177 2.52 12.11 1.37
CA PRO A 177 2.15 13.48 1.08
C PRO A 177 0.75 13.53 0.46
N LEU A 178 -0.10 14.44 0.95
CA LEU A 178 -1.45 14.63 0.46
C LEU A 178 -1.58 16.00 -0.22
N SER A 179 -2.64 16.15 -1.01
CA SER A 179 -2.98 17.41 -1.64
C SER A 179 -3.24 18.52 -0.62
N GLY A 180 -2.94 19.77 -1.00
CA GLY A 180 -3.05 20.93 -0.10
C GLY A 180 -1.95 21.01 0.96
N GLY A 181 -0.89 20.21 0.86
CA GLY A 181 0.26 20.26 1.77
C GLY A 181 0.04 19.52 3.10
N ALA A 182 -1.07 18.80 3.23
CA ALA A 182 -1.29 17.85 4.33
C ALA A 182 -0.43 16.59 4.13
N LYS A 183 -0.30 15.78 5.19
CA LYS A 183 0.38 14.48 5.13
C LYS A 183 -0.37 13.46 5.98
N ALA A 184 -0.47 12.23 5.52
CA ALA A 184 -0.87 11.10 6.35
C ALA A 184 0.38 10.47 6.97
N ILE A 185 0.38 10.25 8.28
CA ILE A 185 1.44 9.59 9.04
C ILE A 185 0.87 8.32 9.66
N ALA A 186 1.55 7.19 9.51
CA ALA A 186 1.17 5.95 10.18
C ALA A 186 2.31 5.47 11.08
N LEU A 187 2.00 5.25 12.36
CA LEU A 187 2.89 4.68 13.37
C LEU A 187 2.55 3.20 13.49
N PHE A 188 3.39 2.33 12.96
CA PHE A 188 3.18 0.88 12.95
C PHE A 188 4.00 0.21 14.04
N ASN A 189 3.35 -0.65 14.82
CA ASN A 189 3.99 -1.53 15.76
C ASN A 189 3.96 -2.95 15.20
N ARG A 190 5.11 -3.53 14.87
CA ARG A 190 5.22 -4.90 14.35
C ARG A 190 5.56 -5.94 15.41
N SER A 191 5.66 -5.53 16.68
CA SER A 191 5.95 -6.41 17.82
C SER A 191 4.66 -6.98 18.43
N GLU A 192 4.85 -8.00 19.27
CA GLU A 192 3.79 -8.76 19.96
C GLU A 192 3.18 -8.03 21.18
N HIS A 193 3.65 -6.81 21.49
CA HIS A 193 3.20 -6.05 22.66
C HIS A 193 2.92 -4.60 22.30
N ALA A 194 1.99 -3.96 23.04
CA ALA A 194 1.75 -2.53 22.87
C ALA A 194 3.01 -1.74 23.23
N HIS A 195 3.31 -0.70 22.44
CA HIS A 195 4.49 0.13 22.64
C HIS A 195 4.20 1.60 22.34
N ASP A 196 4.85 2.50 23.06
CA ASP A 196 4.80 3.93 22.77
C ASP A 196 5.72 4.24 21.58
N ILE A 197 5.15 4.77 20.50
CA ILE A 197 5.90 5.19 19.31
C ILE A 197 5.82 6.71 19.21
N THR A 198 6.98 7.34 19.02
CA THR A 198 7.10 8.79 18.93
C THR A 198 7.49 9.22 17.52
N VAL A 199 6.68 10.07 16.89
CA VAL A 199 7.05 10.77 15.66
C VAL A 199 7.54 12.18 15.97
N GLN A 200 8.70 12.53 15.43
CA GLN A 200 9.20 13.90 15.44
C GLN A 200 8.54 14.66 14.29
N LEU A 201 7.79 15.72 14.56
CA LEU A 201 7.03 16.44 13.52
C LEU A 201 7.97 17.04 12.46
N ALA A 202 9.17 17.45 12.85
CA ALA A 202 10.20 17.93 11.94
C ALA A 202 10.63 16.87 10.91
N SER A 203 10.75 15.59 11.29
CA SER A 203 11.17 14.52 10.37
C SER A 203 10.12 14.22 9.31
N VAL A 204 8.86 14.50 9.61
CA VAL A 204 7.74 14.41 8.66
C VAL A 204 7.40 15.77 8.03
N GLY A 205 8.28 16.76 8.15
CA GLY A 205 8.19 18.06 7.47
C GLY A 205 7.19 19.05 8.05
N PHE A 206 6.92 18.97 9.35
CA PHE A 206 6.18 19.94 10.16
C PHE A 206 7.03 20.41 11.36
N PRO A 207 8.12 21.18 11.14
CA PRO A 207 9.05 21.57 12.21
C PRO A 207 8.47 22.53 13.27
N GLY A 208 7.34 23.18 12.98
CA GLY A 208 6.65 24.07 13.92
C GLY A 208 5.50 23.37 14.63
N SER A 209 4.29 23.85 14.35
CA SER A 209 3.04 23.25 14.81
C SER A 209 2.20 22.77 13.64
N THR A 210 1.36 21.78 13.90
CA THR A 210 0.44 21.22 12.90
C THR A 210 -0.85 20.80 13.60
N HIS A 211 -1.98 21.00 12.94
CA HIS A 211 -3.23 20.35 13.34
C HIS A 211 -3.16 18.86 13.03
N ALA A 212 -3.65 18.02 13.94
CA ALA A 212 -3.64 16.58 13.79
C ALA A 212 -5.03 15.98 14.05
N ARG A 213 -5.37 14.99 13.23
CA ARG A 213 -6.56 14.16 13.38
C ARG A 213 -6.19 12.69 13.36
N ASP A 214 -6.67 11.92 14.32
CA ASP A 214 -6.62 10.46 14.31
C ASP A 214 -7.75 9.91 13.43
N LEU A 215 -7.37 9.14 12.41
CA LEU A 215 -8.28 8.66 11.36
C LEU A 215 -9.05 7.41 11.76
N TRP A 216 -8.56 6.65 12.74
CA TRP A 216 -9.23 5.46 13.27
C TRP A 216 -10.14 5.79 14.44
N LEU A 217 -9.72 6.73 15.29
CA LEU A 217 -10.54 7.24 16.40
C LEU A 217 -11.52 8.32 15.95
N HIS A 218 -11.43 8.79 14.70
CA HIS A 218 -12.20 9.92 14.17
C HIS A 218 -12.12 11.17 15.06
N LYS A 219 -10.95 11.38 15.69
CA LYS A 219 -10.77 12.33 16.77
C LYS A 219 -9.80 13.44 16.36
N ASP A 220 -10.23 14.67 16.57
CA ASP A 220 -9.34 15.83 16.50
C ASP A 220 -8.40 15.84 17.71
N LEU A 221 -7.09 15.87 17.46
CA LEU A 221 -6.04 15.91 18.49
C LEU A 221 -5.55 17.35 18.77
N GLY A 222 -6.07 18.33 18.03
CA GLY A 222 -5.70 19.74 18.13
C GLY A 222 -4.33 20.02 17.52
N ILE A 223 -3.65 21.02 18.09
CA ILE A 223 -2.34 21.48 17.61
C ILE A 223 -1.24 20.69 18.30
N LEU A 224 -0.47 19.94 17.52
CA LEU A 224 0.74 19.26 17.97
C LEU A 224 1.97 20.15 17.77
N ARG A 225 2.97 19.98 18.62
CA ARG A 225 4.23 20.74 18.61
C ARG A 225 5.41 19.79 18.85
N SER A 226 6.49 19.97 18.09
CA SER A 226 7.75 19.21 18.17
C SER A 226 7.62 17.71 17.87
N SER A 227 6.84 16.95 18.65
CA SER A 227 6.64 15.51 18.52
C SER A 227 5.23 15.09 18.92
N TYR A 228 4.90 13.84 18.62
CA TYR A 228 3.69 13.17 19.08
C TYR A 228 4.00 11.72 19.45
N THR A 229 3.51 11.30 20.60
CA THR A 229 3.67 9.94 21.11
C THR A 229 2.30 9.31 21.27
N ALA A 230 2.14 8.08 20.77
CA ALA A 230 0.96 7.28 20.99
C ALA A 230 1.33 5.86 21.36
N THR A 231 0.55 5.26 22.25
CA THR A 231 0.60 3.83 22.53
C THR A 231 -0.05 3.10 21.37
N VAL A 232 0.73 2.31 20.64
CA VAL A 232 0.28 1.54 19.48
C VAL A 232 0.13 0.07 19.90
N PRO A 233 -1.05 -0.55 19.73
CA PRO A 233 -1.28 -1.96 20.06
C PRO A 233 -0.28 -2.91 19.38
N ALA A 234 -0.16 -4.13 19.89
CA ALA A 234 0.58 -5.20 19.22
C ALA A 234 0.05 -5.36 17.78
N HIS A 235 0.96 -5.42 16.81
CA HIS A 235 0.64 -5.49 15.38
C HIS A 235 -0.28 -4.37 14.86
N GLY A 236 -0.45 -3.31 15.64
CA GLY A 236 -1.41 -2.25 15.39
C GLY A 236 -0.82 -1.01 14.71
N VAL A 237 -1.70 -0.03 14.52
CA VAL A 237 -1.37 1.23 13.87
C VAL A 237 -2.10 2.40 14.54
N VAL A 238 -1.41 3.53 14.64
CA VAL A 238 -2.05 4.85 14.80
C VAL A 238 -1.84 5.62 13.51
N MET A 239 -2.93 6.04 12.87
CA MET A 239 -2.90 6.76 11.60
C MET A 239 -3.42 8.18 11.77
N LEU A 240 -2.57 9.14 11.45
CA LEU A 240 -2.83 10.56 11.63
C LEU A 240 -2.89 11.26 10.27
N ARG A 241 -3.76 12.26 10.16
CA ARG A 241 -3.62 13.31 9.13
C ARG A 241 -3.11 14.57 9.79
N LEU A 242 -1.99 15.07 9.28
CA LEU A 242 -1.37 16.33 9.69
C LEU A 242 -1.64 17.40 8.63
N SER A 243 -2.06 18.59 9.06
CA SER A 243 -2.17 19.77 8.21
C SER A 243 -1.71 21.03 8.92
N LYS A 244 -1.28 22.02 8.15
CA LYS A 244 -1.00 23.35 8.69
C LYS A 244 -2.22 23.95 9.37
#